data_AF-A0A2A3YGW2-F1
#
_entry.id   AF-A0A2A3YGW2-F1
#
_cell.length_a   1.000
_cell.length_b   1.000
_cell.length_c   1.000
_cell.angle_alpha   90.00
_cell.angle_beta   90.00
_cell.angle_gamma   90.00
#
_symmetry.space_group_name_H-M   'P 1'
#
loop_
_entity.id
_entity.type
_entity.pdbx_description
1 polymer ?
#
loop_
_entity_poly.entity_id
_entity_poly.type
_entity_poly.pdbx_seq_one_letter_code
_entity_poly.pdbx_strand_id
1 'polypeptide(L)'
;MTTTTPAPLEALTRHFIDLRDGNHFGHVTRSGKETAFGEAVQLLDSPARQVLMEFNEHLLAGTGRIDATGLHRDQRGGLIASWLLTWPEQRAANLSPISLIATYGAGFHHPHLRGATIGEWPLNVAEPEHAEELVPVLRTIAGADIHNLVFQVGGDWRIIPALHPAAEKQSA
;
A
#
# COMPACT_ATOMS: atom_id res chain seq x y z
N MET A 1 -21.90 -23.72 -13.06
CA MET A 1 -20.66 -22.91 -13.05
C MET A 1 -20.37 -22.60 -11.60
N THR A 2 -19.34 -23.21 -11.01
CA THR A 2 -18.85 -22.77 -9.70
C THR A 2 -18.12 -21.44 -9.90
N THR A 3 -18.75 -20.35 -9.49
CA THR A 3 -18.13 -19.03 -9.48
C THR A 3 -17.10 -19.00 -8.36
N THR A 4 -15.81 -18.96 -8.70
CA THR A 4 -14.75 -18.72 -7.72
C THR A 4 -14.95 -17.31 -7.14
N THR A 5 -14.92 -17.20 -5.82
CA THR A 5 -14.99 -15.90 -5.14
C THR A 5 -13.78 -15.05 -5.55
N PRO A 6 -13.95 -13.76 -5.89
CA PRO A 6 -12.81 -12.88 -6.13
C PRO A 6 -11.90 -12.79 -4.90
N ALA A 7 -10.59 -12.89 -5.10
CA ALA A 7 -9.58 -12.93 -4.03
C ALA A 7 -9.72 -11.84 -2.95
N PRO A 8 -9.99 -10.55 -3.27
CA PRO A 8 -10.21 -9.54 -2.23
C PRO A 8 -11.41 -9.84 -1.31
N LEU A 9 -12.47 -10.47 -1.82
CA LEU A 9 -13.63 -10.86 -1.01
C LEU A 9 -13.34 -12.09 -0.15
N GLU A 10 -12.48 -12.99 -0.63
CA GLU A 10 -11.99 -14.12 0.18
C GLU A 10 -11.09 -13.64 1.33
N ALA A 11 -10.21 -12.66 1.08
CA ALA A 11 -9.43 -12.00 2.12
C ALA A 11 -10.30 -11.34 3.20
N LEU A 12 -11.39 -10.67 2.80
CA LEU A 12 -12.38 -10.13 3.75
C LEU A 12 -13.09 -11.24 4.55
N THR A 13 -13.38 -12.37 3.91
CA THR A 13 -13.97 -13.52 4.62
C THR A 13 -13.01 -14.05 5.69
N ARG A 14 -11.72 -14.21 5.38
CA ARG A 14 -10.67 -14.57 6.36
C ARG A 14 -10.61 -13.55 7.49
N HIS A 15 -10.66 -12.25 7.19
CA HIS A 15 -10.69 -11.18 8.18
C HIS A 15 -11.85 -11.31 9.18
N PHE A 16 -13.07 -11.54 8.67
CA PHE A 16 -14.24 -11.63 9.55
C PHE A 16 -14.26 -12.91 10.39
N ILE A 17 -13.70 -14.01 9.88
CA ILE A 17 -13.49 -15.25 10.65
C ILE A 17 -12.50 -14.99 11.80
N ASP A 18 -11.38 -14.35 11.50
CA ASP A 18 -10.36 -13.94 12.48
C ASP A 18 -10.98 -13.08 13.60
N LEU A 19 -11.82 -12.10 13.25
CA LEU A 19 -12.53 -11.27 14.22
C LEU A 19 -13.53 -12.07 15.07
N ARG A 20 -14.32 -12.96 14.45
CA ARG A 20 -15.28 -13.81 15.15
C ARG A 20 -14.59 -14.68 16.20
N ASP A 21 -13.41 -15.21 15.86
CA ASP A 21 -12.69 -16.18 16.67
C ASP A 21 -11.63 -15.53 17.59
N GLY A 22 -11.44 -14.21 17.50
CA GLY A 22 -10.40 -13.47 18.23
C GLY A 22 -8.97 -13.84 17.81
N ASN A 23 -8.82 -14.50 16.67
CA ASN A 23 -7.62 -15.17 16.19
C ASN A 23 -7.05 -14.43 14.98
N HIS A 24 -5.72 -14.39 14.80
CA HIS A 24 -5.09 -13.99 13.55
C HIS A 24 -4.10 -15.07 13.11
N PHE A 25 -4.48 -15.88 12.13
CA PHE A 25 -3.65 -16.99 11.62
C PHE A 25 -3.12 -17.97 12.69
N GLY A 26 -3.93 -18.25 13.71
CA GLY A 26 -3.57 -19.13 14.83
C GLY A 26 -3.05 -18.39 16.06
N HIS A 27 -2.79 -17.09 15.97
CA HIS A 27 -2.35 -16.28 17.10
C HIS A 27 -3.51 -15.56 17.80
N VAL A 28 -3.68 -15.85 19.10
CA VAL A 28 -4.65 -15.19 19.97
C VAL A 28 -4.02 -14.14 20.90
N THR A 29 -2.69 -14.15 21.05
CA THR A 29 -1.96 -13.20 21.89
C THR A 29 -1.42 -12.03 21.07
N ARG A 30 -1.29 -10.85 21.67
CA ARG A 30 -0.71 -9.67 21.00
C ARG A 30 0.67 -9.96 20.41
N SER A 31 1.55 -10.60 21.19
CA SER A 31 2.90 -10.94 20.72
C SER A 31 2.88 -11.88 19.51
N GLY A 32 1.98 -12.87 19.48
CA GLY A 32 1.85 -13.75 18.33
C GLY A 32 1.36 -13.02 17.08
N LYS A 33 0.36 -12.13 17.25
CA LYS A 33 -0.16 -11.29 16.16
C LYS A 33 0.89 -10.30 15.64
N GLU A 34 1.77 -9.79 16.51
CA GLU A 34 2.90 -8.94 16.11
C GLU A 34 3.95 -9.72 15.29
N THR A 35 4.23 -10.98 15.64
CA THR A 35 5.10 -11.86 14.82
C THR A 35 4.49 -12.10 13.44
N ALA A 36 3.22 -12.50 13.38
CA ALA A 36 2.50 -12.71 12.12
C ALA A 36 2.46 -11.45 11.26
N PHE A 37 2.31 -10.27 11.87
CA PHE A 37 2.41 -9.00 11.15
C PHE A 37 3.79 -8.77 10.52
N GLY A 38 4.87 -9.11 11.22
CA GLY A 38 6.21 -9.02 10.68
C GLY A 38 6.43 -9.92 9.47
N GLU A 39 5.90 -11.15 9.51
CA GLU A 39 5.93 -12.09 8.39
C GLU A 39 5.09 -11.57 7.21
N ALA A 40 3.88 -11.05 7.47
CA ALA A 40 3.04 -10.43 6.46
C ALA A 40 3.75 -9.26 5.74
N VAL A 41 4.49 -8.43 6.49
CA VAL A 41 5.28 -7.33 5.91
C VAL A 41 6.38 -7.85 4.99
N GLN A 42 7.05 -8.96 5.33
CA GLN A 42 8.06 -9.57 4.46
C GLN A 42 7.43 -10.11 3.18
N LEU A 43 6.30 -10.80 3.28
CA LEU A 43 5.57 -11.34 2.13
C LEU A 43 5.06 -10.25 1.18
N LEU A 44 4.69 -9.08 1.72
CA LEU A 44 4.20 -7.95 0.95
C LEU A 44 5.29 -7.15 0.20
N ASP A 45 6.57 -7.28 0.54
CA ASP A 45 7.60 -6.40 -0.01
C ASP A 45 7.67 -6.48 -1.55
N SER A 46 7.64 -7.70 -2.11
CA SER A 46 7.66 -7.88 -3.57
C SER A 46 6.39 -7.34 -4.25
N PRO A 47 5.17 -7.74 -3.86
CA PRO A 47 3.94 -7.17 -4.42
C PRO A 47 3.82 -5.65 -4.29
N ALA A 48 4.22 -5.08 -3.15
CA ALA A 48 4.17 -3.62 -2.93
C ALA A 48 5.11 -2.87 -3.87
N ARG A 49 6.36 -3.36 -4.02
CA ARG A 49 7.33 -2.77 -4.96
C ARG A 49 6.89 -2.92 -6.40
N GLN A 50 6.34 -4.07 -6.78
CA GLN A 50 5.80 -4.30 -8.11
C GLN A 50 4.74 -3.24 -8.45
N VAL A 51 3.73 -3.08 -7.58
CA VAL A 51 2.65 -2.13 -7.81
C VAL A 51 3.17 -0.70 -7.88
N LEU A 52 4.06 -0.28 -6.99
CA LEU A 52 4.63 1.08 -7.06
C LEU A 52 5.49 1.27 -8.33
N MET A 53 6.15 0.22 -8.83
CA MET A 53 6.90 0.28 -10.08
C MET A 53 5.98 0.46 -11.28
N GLU A 54 4.84 -0.23 -11.32
CA GLU A 54 3.82 -0.06 -12.38
C GLU A 54 3.37 1.41 -12.48
N PHE A 55 3.14 2.07 -11.34
CA PHE A 55 2.80 3.49 -11.29
C PHE A 55 3.95 4.38 -11.77
N ASN A 56 5.17 4.06 -11.35
CA ASN A 56 6.35 4.80 -11.77
C ASN A 56 6.53 4.75 -13.30
N GLU A 57 6.41 3.56 -13.89
CA GLU A 57 6.58 3.33 -15.31
C GLU A 57 5.47 3.98 -16.14
N HIS A 58 4.20 3.78 -15.75
CA HIS A 58 3.07 4.19 -16.57
C HIS A 58 2.60 5.62 -16.34
N LEU A 59 2.84 6.20 -15.16
CA LEU A 59 2.33 7.54 -14.81
C LEU A 59 3.45 8.55 -14.53
N LEU A 60 4.61 8.10 -14.03
CA LEU A 60 5.69 8.99 -13.59
C LEU A 60 6.90 9.01 -14.53
N ALA A 61 6.78 8.39 -15.71
CA ALA A 61 7.82 8.33 -16.73
C ALA A 61 9.18 7.82 -16.19
N GLY A 62 9.16 6.92 -15.20
CA GLY A 62 10.36 6.37 -14.57
C GLY A 62 11.13 7.34 -13.66
N THR A 63 10.60 8.54 -13.38
CA THR A 63 11.27 9.55 -12.53
C THR A 63 11.09 9.32 -11.03
N GLY A 64 10.24 8.37 -10.66
CA GLY A 64 9.91 8.04 -9.29
C GLY A 64 11.00 7.24 -8.58
N ARG A 65 11.06 7.40 -7.26
CA ARG A 65 11.92 6.64 -6.35
C ARG A 65 11.07 5.91 -5.33
N ILE A 66 11.30 4.60 -5.20
CA ILE A 66 10.64 3.74 -4.22
C ILE A 66 11.57 3.58 -3.01
N ASP A 67 11.09 4.00 -1.84
CA ASP A 67 11.75 3.80 -0.55
C ASP A 67 10.88 2.89 0.33
N ALA A 68 11.50 2.03 1.14
CA ALA A 68 10.80 1.22 2.14
C ALA A 68 11.35 1.52 3.54
N THR A 69 10.47 1.68 4.52
CA THR A 69 10.88 2.04 5.88
C THR A 69 11.40 0.84 6.68
N GLY A 70 11.05 -0.37 6.26
CA GLY A 70 11.13 -1.56 7.10
C GLY A 70 10.14 -1.52 8.28
N LEU A 71 10.07 -2.63 9.00
CA LEU A 71 9.23 -2.78 10.19
C LEU A 71 9.81 -1.98 11.36
N HIS A 72 9.01 -1.10 11.94
CA HIS A 72 9.38 -0.32 13.12
C HIS A 72 8.16 -0.02 13.99
N ARG A 73 8.37 0.54 15.19
CA ARG A 73 7.29 1.01 16.05
C ARG A 73 6.99 2.49 15.80
N ASP A 74 5.71 2.84 15.83
CA ASP A 74 5.26 4.23 15.85
C ASP A 74 5.32 4.82 17.27
N GLN A 75 5.03 6.12 17.39
CA GLN A 75 5.04 6.83 18.68
C GLN A 75 4.00 6.32 19.70
N ARG A 76 3.00 5.58 19.23
CA ARG A 76 1.94 4.99 20.06
C ARG A 76 2.23 3.52 20.40
N GLY A 77 3.39 3.00 19.99
CA GLY A 77 3.82 1.62 20.22
C GLY A 77 3.25 0.61 19.23
N GLY A 78 2.46 1.02 18.24
CA GLY A 78 2.00 0.16 17.15
C GLY A 78 3.14 -0.21 16.21
N LEU A 79 2.99 -1.29 15.44
CA LEU A 79 3.95 -1.66 14.39
C LEU A 79 3.54 -1.06 13.05
N ILE A 80 4.52 -0.67 12.26
CA ILE A 80 4.29 -0.07 10.94
C ILE A 80 5.42 -0.44 9.99
N ALA A 81 5.07 -0.63 8.73
CA ALA A 81 5.99 -0.69 7.59
C ALA A 81 5.35 0.05 6.42
N SER A 82 6.16 0.70 5.59
CA SER A 82 5.64 1.46 4.44
C SER A 82 6.53 1.34 3.23
N TRP A 83 5.89 1.34 2.06
CA TRP A 83 6.51 1.49 0.75
C TRP A 83 6.02 2.80 0.15
N LEU A 84 6.96 3.66 -0.22
CA LEU A 84 6.71 5.06 -0.57
C LEU A 84 7.24 5.32 -1.98
N LEU A 85 6.39 5.86 -2.86
CA LEU A 85 6.78 6.32 -4.18
C LEU A 85 6.75 7.85 -4.22
N THR A 86 7.92 8.46 -4.39
CA THR A 86 8.10 9.91 -4.55
C THR A 86 8.56 10.25 -5.95
N TRP A 87 8.24 11.45 -6.43
CA TRP A 87 8.75 11.97 -7.71
C TRP A 87 8.95 13.49 -7.67
N PRO A 88 9.70 14.11 -8.60
CA PRO A 88 10.12 15.51 -8.49
C PRO A 88 8.97 16.50 -8.31
N GLU A 89 7.92 16.41 -9.11
CA GLU A 89 6.77 17.32 -9.12
C GLU A 89 5.97 17.22 -7.82
N GLN A 90 5.76 16.01 -7.29
CA GLN A 90 5.12 15.79 -5.99
C GLN A 90 5.91 16.40 -4.84
N ARG A 91 7.24 16.28 -4.87
CA ARG A 91 8.10 16.91 -3.84
C ARG A 91 8.08 18.44 -3.96
N ALA A 92 8.15 18.98 -5.17
CA ALA A 92 8.07 20.42 -5.41
C ALA A 92 6.74 21.02 -4.94
N ALA A 93 5.66 20.24 -5.04
CA ALA A 93 4.33 20.61 -4.53
C ALA A 93 4.13 20.37 -3.02
N ASN A 94 5.13 19.87 -2.29
CA ASN A 94 5.04 19.52 -0.87
C ASN A 94 3.90 18.53 -0.53
N LEU A 95 3.61 17.61 -1.45
CA LEU A 95 2.59 16.58 -1.27
C LEU A 95 3.16 15.37 -0.51
N SER A 96 2.31 14.49 0.00
CA SER A 96 2.75 13.17 0.48
C SER A 96 3.14 12.25 -0.70
N PRO A 97 4.01 11.25 -0.50
CA PRO A 97 4.21 10.19 -1.48
C PRO A 97 2.94 9.35 -1.69
N ILE A 98 2.85 8.68 -2.84
CA ILE A 98 1.96 7.53 -2.96
C ILE A 98 2.46 6.48 -1.98
N SER A 99 1.59 5.99 -1.09
CA SER A 99 2.02 5.17 0.04
C SER A 99 1.23 3.87 0.09
N LEU A 100 1.93 2.77 0.33
CA LEU A 100 1.35 1.52 0.79
C LEU A 100 1.82 1.33 2.23
N ILE A 101 0.90 1.42 3.19
CA ILE A 101 1.24 1.47 4.62
C ILE A 101 0.59 0.27 5.30
N ALA A 102 1.41 -0.67 5.76
CA ALA A 102 0.98 -1.75 6.66
C ALA A 102 1.06 -1.26 8.11
N THR A 103 -0.02 -1.38 8.88
CA THR A 103 -0.04 -0.98 10.29
C THR A 103 -0.65 -2.05 11.17
N TYR A 104 -0.08 -2.23 12.37
CA TYR A 104 -0.72 -2.93 13.47
C TYR A 104 -0.71 -2.04 14.71
N GLY A 105 -1.69 -1.13 14.76
CA GLY A 105 -1.86 -0.17 15.85
C GLY A 105 -1.94 -0.84 17.23
N ALA A 106 -1.49 -0.14 18.27
CA ALA A 106 -1.44 -0.69 19.64
C ALA A 106 -2.81 -1.18 20.16
N GLY A 107 -3.90 -0.51 19.76
CA GLY A 107 -5.27 -0.88 20.12
C GLY A 107 -5.99 -1.76 19.09
N PHE A 108 -5.33 -2.16 18.00
CA PHE A 108 -5.99 -2.91 16.93
C PHE A 108 -6.11 -4.39 17.27
N HIS A 109 -7.23 -4.99 16.87
CA HIS A 109 -7.41 -6.44 16.92
C HIS A 109 -6.62 -7.14 15.80
N HIS A 110 -6.48 -6.49 14.63
CA HIS A 110 -5.83 -7.00 13.42
C HIS A 110 -5.01 -5.92 12.71
N PRO A 111 -4.01 -6.30 11.91
CA PRO A 111 -3.29 -5.37 11.07
C PRO A 111 -4.12 -4.91 9.87
N HIS A 112 -3.73 -3.77 9.29
CA HIS A 112 -4.38 -3.14 8.16
C HIS A 112 -3.37 -2.64 7.13
N LEU A 113 -3.85 -2.38 5.93
CA LEU A 113 -3.21 -1.67 4.82
C LEU A 113 -3.96 -0.37 4.59
N ARG A 114 -3.25 0.71 4.31
CA ARG A 114 -3.84 2.00 3.92
C ARG A 114 -2.95 2.78 2.96
N GLY A 115 -3.52 3.83 2.40
CA GLY A 115 -2.78 4.84 1.64
C GLY A 115 -2.39 6.05 2.49
N ALA A 116 -1.75 7.02 1.85
CA ALA A 116 -1.54 8.35 2.41
C ALA A 116 -2.86 9.10 2.56
N THR A 117 -3.83 8.85 1.68
CA THR A 117 -5.08 9.61 1.55
C THR A 117 -6.34 8.80 1.77
N ILE A 118 -6.24 7.47 1.79
CA ILE A 118 -7.38 6.58 1.98
C ILE A 118 -7.29 5.77 3.26
N GLY A 119 -8.44 5.33 3.74
CA GLY A 119 -8.60 4.58 4.99
C GLY A 119 -8.13 3.13 4.92
N GLU A 120 -8.52 2.38 5.94
CA GLU A 120 -7.98 1.05 6.22
C GLU A 120 -8.64 -0.07 5.39
N TRP A 121 -7.82 -1.01 4.95
CA TRP A 121 -8.17 -2.33 4.42
C TRP A 121 -7.56 -3.39 5.34
N PRO A 122 -8.24 -4.49 5.68
CA PRO A 122 -7.68 -5.49 6.57
C PRO A 122 -6.50 -6.25 5.95
N LEU A 123 -5.42 -6.44 6.71
CA LEU A 123 -4.25 -7.19 6.26
C LEU A 123 -4.35 -8.66 6.68
N ASN A 124 -4.74 -9.51 5.73
CA ASN A 124 -4.87 -10.97 5.93
C ASN A 124 -3.90 -11.72 5.01
N VAL A 125 -2.61 -11.61 5.34
CA VAL A 125 -1.50 -12.29 4.64
C VAL A 125 -0.73 -13.16 5.63
N ALA A 126 -0.62 -14.45 5.30
CA ALA A 126 0.17 -15.43 6.07
C ALA A 126 1.05 -16.33 5.20
N GLU A 127 0.84 -16.30 3.88
CA GLU A 127 1.56 -17.10 2.89
C GLU A 127 1.68 -16.29 1.59
N PRO A 128 2.63 -16.61 0.70
CA PRO A 128 2.89 -15.83 -0.51
C PRO A 128 1.67 -15.61 -1.39
N GLU A 129 0.81 -16.62 -1.53
CA GLU A 129 -0.41 -16.59 -2.32
C GLU A 129 -1.36 -15.49 -1.84
N HIS A 130 -1.49 -15.33 -0.51
CA HIS A 130 -2.29 -14.24 0.07
C HIS A 130 -1.74 -12.85 -0.26
N ALA A 131 -0.42 -12.70 -0.40
CA ALA A 131 0.17 -11.41 -0.76
C ALA A 131 -0.12 -11.07 -2.23
N GLU A 132 -0.01 -12.04 -3.13
CA GLU A 132 -0.35 -11.91 -4.54
C GLU A 132 -1.83 -11.58 -4.76
N GLU A 133 -2.72 -12.21 -3.97
CA GLU A 133 -4.15 -11.92 -3.95
C GLU A 133 -4.48 -10.45 -3.67
N LEU A 134 -3.61 -9.75 -2.93
CA LEU A 134 -3.81 -8.34 -2.57
C LEU A 134 -3.28 -7.35 -3.61
N VAL A 135 -2.60 -7.79 -4.68
CA VAL A 135 -2.09 -6.89 -5.74
C VAL A 135 -3.19 -5.95 -6.29
N PRO A 136 -4.42 -6.40 -6.59
CA PRO A 136 -5.50 -5.50 -7.01
C PRO A 136 -5.89 -4.46 -5.94
N VAL A 137 -5.82 -4.83 -4.65
CA VAL A 137 -6.07 -3.92 -3.53
C VAL A 137 -4.96 -2.88 -3.43
N LEU A 138 -3.69 -3.29 -3.49
CA LEU A 138 -2.54 -2.38 -3.48
C LEU A 138 -2.61 -1.38 -4.64
N ARG A 139 -2.97 -1.83 -5.85
CA ARG A 139 -3.20 -0.94 -7.01
C ARG A 139 -4.32 0.05 -6.76
N THR A 140 -5.41 -0.40 -6.14
CA THR A 140 -6.54 0.46 -5.78
C THR A 140 -6.12 1.52 -4.76
N ILE A 141 -5.31 1.13 -3.76
CA ILE A 141 -4.76 2.06 -2.76
C ILE A 141 -3.87 3.12 -3.43
N ALA A 142 -2.88 2.68 -4.22
CA ALA A 142 -1.97 3.58 -4.92
C ALA A 142 -2.70 4.50 -5.92
N GLY A 143 -3.69 3.95 -6.63
CA GLY A 143 -4.56 4.67 -7.58
C GLY A 143 -5.39 5.75 -6.92
N ALA A 144 -6.01 5.44 -5.79
CA ALA A 144 -6.77 6.42 -5.04
C ALA A 144 -5.86 7.50 -4.43
N ASP A 145 -4.66 7.13 -3.97
CA ASP A 145 -3.66 8.07 -3.48
C ASP A 145 -3.26 9.09 -4.55
N ILE A 146 -2.77 8.63 -5.72
CA ILE A 146 -2.33 9.55 -6.76
C ILE A 146 -3.48 10.46 -7.25
N HIS A 147 -4.69 9.91 -7.37
CA HIS A 147 -5.89 10.68 -7.68
C HIS A 147 -6.10 11.81 -6.66
N ASN A 148 -6.14 11.49 -5.37
CA ASN A 148 -6.40 12.46 -4.32
C ASN A 148 -5.28 13.51 -4.19
N LEU A 149 -4.03 13.13 -4.41
CA LEU A 149 -2.88 14.04 -4.42
C LEU A 149 -3.00 15.11 -5.53
N VAL A 150 -3.46 14.73 -6.73
CA VAL A 150 -3.74 15.70 -7.82
C VAL A 150 -4.81 16.72 -7.41
N PHE A 151 -5.84 16.29 -6.68
CA PHE A 151 -6.88 17.21 -6.20
C PHE A 151 -6.43 18.14 -5.07
N GLN A 152 -5.44 17.74 -4.26
CA GLN A 152 -4.86 18.62 -3.24
C GLN A 152 -4.15 19.84 -3.83
N VAL A 153 -3.70 19.77 -5.10
CA VAL A 153 -3.13 20.89 -5.86
C VAL A 153 -4.12 21.50 -6.85
N GLY A 154 -5.43 21.38 -6.59
CA GLY A 154 -6.46 22.01 -7.41
C GLY A 154 -6.72 21.31 -8.75
N GLY A 155 -6.39 20.02 -8.86
CA GLY A 155 -6.56 19.27 -10.10
C GLY A 155 -5.41 19.49 -11.10
N ASP A 156 -4.25 19.95 -10.62
CA ASP A 156 -3.09 20.20 -11.46
C ASP A 156 -2.47 18.89 -11.97
N TRP A 157 -3.00 18.38 -13.08
CA TRP A 157 -2.53 17.15 -13.74
C TRP A 157 -1.06 17.21 -14.18
N ARG A 158 -0.45 18.39 -14.24
CA ARG A 158 0.98 18.58 -14.54
C ARG A 158 1.89 18.06 -13.44
N ILE A 159 1.36 17.60 -12.31
CA ILE A 159 2.17 16.81 -11.38
C ILE A 159 2.39 15.37 -11.88
N ILE A 160 1.78 14.94 -13.00
CA ILE A 160 1.89 13.59 -13.57
C ILE A 160 2.74 13.65 -14.86
N PRO A 161 4.03 13.26 -14.81
CA PRO A 161 4.97 13.37 -15.94
C PRO A 161 4.49 12.72 -17.24
N ALA A 162 3.78 11.58 -17.17
CA ALA A 162 3.30 10.90 -18.39
C ALA A 162 2.31 11.74 -19.22
N LEU A 163 1.69 12.77 -18.64
CA LEU A 163 0.70 13.60 -19.32
C LEU A 163 1.28 14.88 -19.94
N HIS A 164 2.52 15.24 -19.61
CA HIS A 164 3.23 16.37 -20.22
C HIS A 164 4.67 15.95 -20.52
N PRO A 165 5.00 15.63 -21.78
CA PRO A 165 6.36 15.31 -22.14
C PRO A 165 7.29 16.44 -21.69
N ALA A 166 8.45 16.09 -21.15
CA ALA A 166 9.54 17.05 -21.02
C ALA A 166 9.72 17.70 -22.40
N ALA A 167 9.68 19.03 -22.47
CA ALA A 167 9.89 19.74 -23.72
C ALA A 167 11.11 19.13 -24.40
N GLU A 168 10.93 18.52 -25.57
CA GLU A 168 12.04 18.04 -26.38
C GLU A 168 13.06 19.16 -26.39
N LYS A 169 14.27 18.89 -25.92
CA LYS A 169 15.40 19.78 -26.20
C LYS A 169 15.47 19.83 -27.72
N GLN A 170 14.88 20.86 -28.32
CA GLN A 170 15.11 21.24 -29.70
C GLN A 170 16.62 21.41 -29.80
N SER A 171 17.25 20.37 -30.34
CA SER A 171 18.66 20.39 -30.66
C SER A 171 18.78 21.38 -31.82
N ALA A 172 19.44 22.50 -31.54
CA ALA A 172 19.89 23.46 -32.54
C ALA A 172 20.87 22.82 -33.51
#